data_AF-A0A1J3K591-F1
#
_entry.id   AF-A0A1J3K591-F1
#
_cell.length_a   1.000
_cell.length_b   1.000
_cell.length_c   1.000
_cell.angle_alpha   90.00
_cell.angle_beta   90.00
_cell.angle_gamma   90.00
#
_symmetry.space_group_name_H-M   'P 1'
#
loop_
_entity.id
_entity.type
_entity.pdbx_description
1 polymer ?
#
loop_
_entity_poly.entity_id
_entity_poly.type
_entity_poly.pdbx_seq_one_letter_code
_entity_poly.pdbx_strand_id
1 'polypeptide(L)'
;TPMNSPNGIKGLLQYFNLVEGCITMIKAYQNDNNFTYDWIVRTRVDGYWSDPLDAEYFITGQYLVPPGSSYGGLNDRFGVGDLNTSTVALSRLSLIPDLDSAGLTRLNSESAFKAQLSTHRVPYVTKPLPFCIMTDRTYDFPPSSYGVLVAALSSRGPLNGAKCRPCTVACSGSCVAEVMGKLNRGWSWTEWENGTMKLCDAHGDWEEGWEKIFD
;
A
#
# COMPACT_ATOMS: atom_id res chain seq x y z
N THR A 1 13.78 19.22 1.31
CA THR A 1 12.34 19.06 0.99
C THR A 1 11.99 17.59 1.11
N PRO A 2 10.91 17.20 1.82
CA PRO A 2 10.47 15.80 1.81
C PRO A 2 10.14 15.45 0.37
N MET A 3 10.82 14.47 -0.20
CA MET A 3 10.58 14.08 -1.59
C MET A 3 9.16 13.53 -1.70
N ASN A 4 8.30 14.25 -2.42
CA ASN A 4 7.06 13.77 -3.02
C ASN A 4 5.92 13.33 -2.06
N SER A 5 5.84 13.87 -0.84
CA SER A 5 4.64 13.70 0.00
C SER A 5 3.57 14.75 -0.36
N PRO A 6 2.31 14.37 -0.63
CA PRO A 6 1.22 15.32 -0.78
C PRO A 6 1.13 16.24 0.45
N ASN A 7 1.13 17.56 0.25
CA ASN A 7 1.15 18.56 1.33
C ASN A 7 2.41 18.61 2.21
N GLY A 8 3.52 17.99 1.77
CA GLY A 8 4.82 18.06 2.43
C GLY A 8 4.83 17.46 3.83
N ILE A 9 5.60 18.05 4.75
CA ILE A 9 5.79 17.51 6.11
C ILE A 9 4.48 17.52 6.94
N LYS A 10 3.59 18.50 6.72
CA LYS A 10 2.31 18.59 7.42
C LYS A 10 1.40 17.42 7.07
N GLY A 11 1.28 17.10 5.77
CA GLY A 11 0.50 15.95 5.30
C GLY A 11 1.05 14.63 5.84
N LEU A 12 2.37 14.49 5.85
CA LEU A 12 3.03 13.30 6.38
C LEU A 12 2.77 13.09 7.88
N LEU A 13 2.93 14.14 8.70
CA LEU A 13 2.68 14.06 10.14
C LEU A 13 1.21 13.79 10.45
N GLN A 14 0.29 14.37 9.68
CA GLN A 14 -1.14 14.07 9.81
C GLN A 14 -1.42 12.59 9.51
N TYR A 15 -0.85 12.05 8.44
CA TYR A 15 -0.97 10.63 8.12
C TYR A 15 -0.41 9.74 9.24
N PHE A 16 0.78 10.06 9.75
CA PHE A 16 1.38 9.30 10.86
C PHE A 16 0.51 9.33 12.11
N ASN A 17 -0.06 10.48 12.45
CA ASN A 17 -0.99 10.62 13.57
C ASN A 17 -2.26 9.76 13.37
N LEU A 18 -2.81 9.70 12.15
CA LEU A 18 -3.96 8.85 11.85
C LEU A 18 -3.64 7.36 11.99
N VAL A 19 -2.46 6.93 11.51
CA VAL A 19 -2.02 5.53 11.64
C VAL A 19 -1.78 5.16 13.10
N GLU A 20 -1.16 6.05 13.88
CA GLU A 20 -0.92 5.81 15.30
C GLU A 20 -2.21 5.84 16.14
N GLY A 21 -3.18 6.66 15.75
CA GLY A 21 -4.52 6.63 16.34
C GLY A 21 -5.16 5.23 16.32
N CYS A 22 -4.89 4.42 15.28
CA CYS A 22 -5.40 3.05 15.21
C CYS A 22 -4.88 2.16 16.34
N ILE A 23 -3.58 2.23 16.69
CA ILE A 23 -3.04 1.40 17.79
C ILE A 23 -3.57 1.87 19.15
N THR A 24 -3.83 3.17 19.31
CA THR A 24 -4.50 3.70 20.51
C THR A 24 -5.92 3.13 20.64
N MET A 25 -6.69 3.11 19.55
CA MET A 25 -8.05 2.55 19.55
C MET A 25 -8.05 1.03 19.82
N ILE A 26 -7.13 0.28 19.20
CA ILE A 26 -6.96 -1.16 19.41
C ILE A 26 -6.68 -1.44 20.90
N LYS A 27 -5.72 -0.73 21.50
CA LYS A 27 -5.36 -0.89 22.92
C LYS A 27 -6.51 -0.54 23.86
N ALA A 28 -7.24 0.55 23.58
CA ALA A 28 -8.41 0.92 24.37
C ALA A 28 -9.47 -0.18 24.34
N TYR A 29 -9.79 -0.69 23.15
CA TYR A 29 -10.80 -1.74 23.00
C TYR A 29 -10.39 -3.06 23.68
N GLN A 30 -9.12 -3.45 23.58
CA GLN A 30 -8.58 -4.61 24.31
C GLN A 30 -8.74 -4.48 25.83
N ASN A 31 -8.41 -3.30 26.37
CA ASN A 31 -8.51 -3.02 27.80
C ASN A 31 -9.97 -3.04 28.28
N ASP A 32 -10.87 -2.38 27.54
CA ASP A 32 -12.29 -2.27 27.90
C ASP A 32 -13.01 -3.62 27.86
N ASN A 33 -12.50 -4.57 27.06
CA ASN A 33 -13.13 -5.88 26.85
C ASN A 33 -12.31 -7.07 27.38
N ASN A 34 -11.18 -6.80 28.05
CA ASN A 34 -10.31 -7.81 28.67
C ASN A 34 -9.90 -8.96 27.73
N PHE A 35 -9.44 -8.64 26.52
CA PHE A 35 -8.87 -9.62 25.58
C PHE A 35 -7.69 -9.05 24.81
N THR A 36 -6.96 -9.92 24.11
CA THR A 36 -5.88 -9.51 23.22
C THR A 36 -6.10 -9.97 21.80
N TYR A 37 -5.81 -9.11 20.82
CA TYR A 37 -5.78 -9.51 19.42
C TYR A 37 -4.52 -10.33 19.14
N ASP A 38 -4.69 -11.52 18.58
CA ASP A 38 -3.59 -12.30 18.04
C ASP A 38 -2.99 -11.64 16.80
N TRP A 39 -3.84 -11.00 16.00
CA TRP A 39 -3.48 -10.40 14.71
C TRP A 39 -4.14 -9.04 14.53
N ILE A 40 -3.38 -8.12 13.94
CA ILE A 40 -3.86 -6.82 13.51
C ILE A 40 -3.66 -6.72 12.00
N VAL A 41 -4.76 -6.51 11.29
CA VAL A 41 -4.78 -6.28 9.84
C VAL A 41 -5.04 -4.80 9.61
N ARG A 42 -4.08 -4.11 9.00
CA ARG A 42 -4.20 -2.73 8.57
C ARG A 42 -4.45 -2.71 7.07
N THR A 43 -5.58 -2.16 6.68
CA THR A 43 -5.90 -1.87 5.28
C THR A 43 -6.46 -0.45 5.12
N ARG A 44 -6.52 0.03 3.89
CA ARG A 44 -7.24 1.27 3.56
C ARG A 44 -8.70 0.95 3.26
N VAL A 45 -9.60 1.89 3.57
CA VAL A 45 -11.04 1.76 3.32
C VAL A 45 -11.37 1.81 1.82
N ASP A 46 -10.52 2.46 1.02
CA ASP A 46 -10.63 2.53 -0.44
C ASP A 46 -9.96 1.34 -1.16
N GLY A 47 -9.74 0.23 -0.44
CA GLY A 47 -9.19 -1.01 -1.00
C GLY A 47 -10.27 -1.91 -1.61
N TYR A 48 -10.07 -2.33 -2.86
CA TYR A 48 -10.83 -3.40 -3.49
C TYR A 48 -10.03 -4.71 -3.42
N TRP A 49 -10.70 -5.81 -3.09
CA TRP A 49 -10.10 -7.13 -2.93
C TRP A 49 -10.66 -8.08 -3.99
N SER A 50 -9.78 -8.67 -4.81
CA SER A 50 -10.20 -9.63 -5.83
C SER A 50 -10.29 -11.06 -5.30
N ASP A 51 -9.60 -11.36 -4.19
CA ASP A 51 -9.62 -12.66 -3.53
C ASP A 51 -9.52 -12.50 -1.99
N PRO A 52 -9.94 -13.53 -1.21
CA PRO A 52 -9.80 -13.53 0.25
C PRO A 52 -8.34 -13.51 0.74
N LEU A 53 -8.15 -13.07 1.99
CA LEU A 53 -6.87 -13.18 2.68
C LEU A 53 -6.70 -14.59 3.29
N ASP A 54 -5.67 -15.31 2.87
CA ASP A 54 -5.35 -16.66 3.36
C ASP A 54 -4.67 -16.66 4.75
N ALA A 55 -4.72 -17.79 5.46
CA ALA A 55 -4.03 -17.99 6.73
C ALA A 55 -2.49 -17.84 6.61
N GLU A 56 -1.91 -18.07 5.44
CA GLU A 56 -0.46 -17.96 5.22
C GLU A 56 0.12 -16.54 5.35
N TYR A 57 -0.74 -15.52 5.45
CA TYR A 57 -0.35 -14.12 5.65
C TYR A 57 -0.15 -13.75 7.13
N PHE A 58 -0.52 -14.64 8.05
CA PHE A 58 -0.45 -14.41 9.49
C PHE A 58 0.79 -15.11 10.08
N ILE A 59 1.92 -14.41 10.10
CA ILE A 59 3.23 -14.96 10.47
C ILE A 59 3.71 -14.35 11.80
N THR A 60 3.89 -15.19 12.82
CA THR A 60 4.21 -14.71 14.17
C THR A 60 5.60 -14.10 14.22
N GLY A 61 5.74 -12.97 14.92
CA GLY A 61 6.99 -12.25 15.07
C GLY A 61 7.45 -11.51 13.80
N GLN A 62 6.63 -11.45 12.75
CA GLN A 62 6.97 -10.77 11.50
C GLN A 62 5.84 -9.84 11.06
N TYR A 63 6.22 -8.70 10.49
CA TYR A 63 5.27 -7.78 9.88
C TYR A 63 5.22 -8.00 8.36
N LEU A 64 4.05 -8.32 7.84
CA LEU A 64 3.84 -8.56 6.42
C LEU A 64 3.44 -7.27 5.70
N VAL A 65 4.03 -7.03 4.53
CA VAL A 65 3.67 -5.94 3.61
C VAL A 65 3.53 -6.46 2.18
N PRO A 66 2.81 -5.76 1.28
CA PRO A 66 2.82 -6.09 -0.14
C PRO A 66 4.17 -5.74 -0.80
N PRO A 67 4.55 -6.43 -1.90
CA PRO A 67 5.63 -5.99 -2.77
C PRO A 67 5.20 -4.80 -3.65
N GLY A 68 6.17 -4.12 -4.27
CA GLY A 68 5.92 -3.08 -5.26
C GLY A 68 5.21 -1.85 -4.69
N SER A 69 4.85 -0.91 -5.59
CA SER A 69 4.30 0.41 -5.26
C SER A 69 5.08 1.08 -4.12
N SER A 70 6.41 0.95 -4.15
CA SER A 70 7.28 1.45 -3.08
C SER A 70 8.30 2.47 -3.57
N TYR A 71 8.30 3.65 -2.96
CA TYR A 71 9.22 4.76 -3.19
C TYR A 71 10.46 4.64 -2.29
N GLY A 72 11.23 3.57 -2.49
CA GLY A 72 12.47 3.31 -1.75
C GLY A 72 12.24 2.87 -0.30
N GLY A 73 11.04 2.38 0.01
CA GLY A 73 10.62 1.95 1.34
C GLY A 73 9.83 0.64 1.32
N LEU A 74 8.87 0.52 2.22
CA LEU A 74 7.88 -0.56 2.23
C LEU A 74 6.52 -0.02 1.83
N ASN A 75 5.79 -0.81 1.03
CA ASN A 75 4.41 -0.51 0.68
C ASN A 75 3.56 -0.43 1.95
N ASP A 76 3.10 0.77 2.27
CA ASP A 76 2.36 1.06 3.49
C ASP A 76 0.84 1.07 3.26
N ARG A 77 0.35 0.48 2.15
CA ARG A 77 -1.09 0.41 1.82
C ARG A 77 -1.80 -0.75 2.51
N PHE A 78 -1.07 -1.77 2.91
CA PHE A 78 -1.56 -2.89 3.70
C PHE A 78 -0.49 -3.37 4.67
N GLY A 79 -0.89 -3.97 5.79
CA GLY A 79 0.02 -4.74 6.62
C GLY A 79 -0.68 -5.66 7.59
N VAL A 80 0.01 -6.74 7.96
CA VAL A 80 -0.46 -7.72 8.94
C VAL A 80 0.68 -8.03 9.89
N GLY A 81 0.38 -8.06 11.18
CA GLY A 81 1.32 -8.53 12.18
C GLY A 81 0.60 -8.97 13.44
N ASP A 82 1.34 -9.63 14.33
CA ASP A 82 0.89 -9.80 15.70
C ASP A 82 0.86 -8.46 16.46
N LEU A 83 0.38 -8.48 17.70
CA LEU A 83 0.26 -7.27 18.52
C LEU A 83 1.59 -6.52 18.68
N ASN A 84 2.71 -7.23 18.83
CA ASN A 84 4.01 -6.63 19.09
C ASN A 84 4.57 -5.94 17.84
N THR A 85 4.60 -6.67 16.73
CA THR A 85 5.08 -6.17 15.44
C THR A 85 4.20 -5.03 14.94
N SER A 86 2.88 -5.15 15.09
CA SER A 86 1.93 -4.10 14.71
C SER A 86 1.99 -2.88 15.61
N THR A 87 2.29 -3.04 16.90
CA THR A 87 2.51 -1.89 17.79
C THR A 87 3.65 -1.03 17.27
N VAL A 88 4.78 -1.63 16.90
CA VAL A 88 5.89 -0.89 16.29
C VAL A 88 5.44 -0.31 14.96
N ALA A 89 4.88 -1.13 14.05
CA ALA A 89 4.50 -0.72 12.70
C ALA A 89 3.56 0.51 12.68
N LEU A 90 2.60 0.56 13.60
CA LEU A 90 1.59 1.62 13.68
C LEU A 90 2.05 2.85 14.48
N SER A 91 3.14 2.79 15.26
CA SER A 91 3.66 3.91 16.06
C SER A 91 4.46 4.90 15.21
N ARG A 92 3.85 5.41 14.14
CA ARG A 92 4.51 6.20 13.09
C ARG A 92 4.99 7.57 13.56
N LEU A 93 4.32 8.16 14.55
CA LEU A 93 4.60 9.51 15.06
C LEU A 93 5.50 9.44 16.30
N SER A 94 5.19 8.58 17.26
CA SER A 94 5.95 8.46 18.51
C SER A 94 7.36 7.90 18.33
N LEU A 95 7.64 7.18 17.24
CA LEU A 95 8.97 6.64 16.94
C LEU A 95 9.85 7.58 16.09
N ILE A 96 9.38 8.78 15.73
CA ILE A 96 10.21 9.77 15.03
C ILE A 96 11.51 10.12 15.79
N PRO A 97 11.50 10.34 17.12
CA PRO A 97 12.73 10.62 17.87
C PRO A 97 13.78 9.50 17.79
N ASP A 98 13.34 8.24 17.68
CA ASP A 98 14.24 7.09 17.57
C ASP A 98 14.89 7.05 16.18
N LEU A 99 14.15 7.43 15.13
CA LEU A 99 14.71 7.60 13.80
C LEU A 99 15.74 8.74 13.75
N ASP A 100 15.44 9.87 14.37
CA ASP A 100 16.35 11.02 14.45
C ASP A 100 17.62 10.68 15.22
N SER A 101 17.48 10.01 16.37
CA SER A 101 18.61 9.54 17.19
C SER A 101 19.50 8.52 16.46
N ALA A 102 18.92 7.75 15.54
CA ALA A 102 19.67 6.86 14.65
C ALA A 102 20.29 7.59 13.43
N GLY A 103 20.14 8.90 13.32
CA GLY A 103 20.63 9.72 12.20
C GLY A 103 19.83 9.57 10.91
N LEU A 104 18.64 8.94 10.97
CA LEU A 104 17.82 8.62 9.81
C LEU A 104 16.88 9.79 9.48
N THR A 105 17.38 10.72 8.67
CA THR A 105 16.67 11.96 8.32
C THR A 105 16.21 11.99 6.86
N ARG A 106 15.31 12.93 6.53
CA ARG A 106 14.81 13.20 5.16
C ARG A 106 14.12 12.01 4.48
N LEU A 107 13.46 11.17 5.28
CA LEU A 107 12.72 10.01 4.80
C LEU A 107 11.32 10.42 4.30
N ASN A 108 10.86 9.78 3.22
CA ASN A 108 9.43 9.78 2.85
C ASN A 108 8.64 8.79 3.73
N SER A 109 7.32 8.71 3.57
CA SER A 109 6.46 7.82 4.37
C SER A 109 6.97 6.38 4.41
N GLU A 110 7.22 5.80 3.24
CA GLU A 110 7.54 4.38 3.12
C GLU A 110 8.97 4.08 3.55
N SER A 111 9.92 4.97 3.26
CA SER A 111 11.30 4.83 3.75
C SER A 111 11.36 4.99 5.27
N ALA A 112 10.57 5.91 5.85
CA ALA A 112 10.39 6.02 7.29
C ALA A 112 9.74 4.76 7.88
N PHE A 113 8.89 4.08 7.11
CA PHE A 113 8.26 2.84 7.54
C PHE A 113 9.27 1.70 7.63
N LYS A 114 10.05 1.51 6.57
CA LYS A 114 11.17 0.57 6.57
C LYS A 114 12.17 0.85 7.69
N ALA A 115 12.56 2.11 7.86
CA ALA A 115 13.51 2.54 8.88
C ALA A 115 13.02 2.21 10.29
N GLN A 116 11.75 2.51 10.59
CA GLN A 116 11.14 2.22 11.89
C GLN A 116 11.18 0.73 12.23
N LEU A 117 10.74 -0.15 11.31
CA LEU A 117 10.80 -1.60 11.56
C LEU A 117 12.24 -2.06 11.81
N SER A 118 13.19 -1.53 11.03
CA SER A 118 14.62 -1.88 11.15
C SER A 118 15.24 -1.41 12.47
N THR A 119 15.01 -0.16 12.88
CA THR A 119 15.51 0.43 14.14
C THR A 119 15.03 -0.35 15.35
N HIS A 120 13.79 -0.83 15.32
CA HIS A 120 13.18 -1.62 16.40
C HIS A 120 13.34 -3.14 16.23
N ARG A 121 14.15 -3.58 15.25
CA ARG A 121 14.44 -4.99 14.97
C ARG A 121 13.18 -5.84 14.78
N VAL A 122 12.14 -5.26 14.16
CA VAL A 122 10.94 -5.98 13.74
C VAL A 122 11.22 -6.57 12.35
N PRO A 123 11.32 -7.91 12.23
CA PRO A 123 11.45 -8.55 10.93
C PRO A 123 10.19 -8.28 10.10
N TYR A 124 10.36 -8.14 8.79
CA TYR A 124 9.25 -7.99 7.88
C TYR A 124 9.42 -8.88 6.65
N VAL A 125 8.30 -9.25 6.04
CA VAL A 125 8.26 -10.05 4.81
C VAL A 125 7.33 -9.43 3.79
N THR A 126 7.67 -9.63 2.52
CA THR A 126 6.84 -9.20 1.39
C THR A 126 6.09 -10.42 0.84
N LYS A 127 4.75 -10.36 0.79
CA LYS A 127 3.95 -11.36 0.06
C LYS A 127 2.98 -10.69 -0.91
N PRO A 128 2.81 -11.24 -2.13
CA PRO A 128 1.79 -10.73 -3.04
C PRO A 128 0.39 -10.89 -2.45
N LEU A 129 -0.45 -9.87 -2.62
CA LEU A 129 -1.78 -9.78 -2.00
C LEU A 129 -2.79 -9.27 -3.03
N PRO A 130 -3.98 -9.90 -3.17
CA PRO A 130 -4.99 -9.68 -4.21
C PRO A 130 -5.87 -8.45 -3.94
N PHE A 131 -5.25 -7.28 -3.88
CA PHE A 131 -5.97 -6.03 -3.63
C PHE A 131 -5.39 -4.85 -4.39
N CYS A 132 -6.23 -3.85 -4.63
CA CYS A 132 -5.84 -2.59 -5.23
C CYS A 132 -6.52 -1.41 -4.52
N ILE A 133 -6.02 -0.20 -4.77
CA ILE A 133 -6.59 1.02 -4.22
C ILE A 133 -7.42 1.70 -5.31
N MET A 134 -8.72 1.75 -5.07
CA MET A 134 -9.68 2.41 -5.95
C MET A 134 -9.31 3.89 -6.12
N THR A 135 -9.52 4.42 -7.33
CA THR A 135 -9.24 5.83 -7.59
C THR A 135 -10.19 6.42 -8.63
N ASP A 136 -10.71 7.58 -8.29
CA ASP A 136 -11.48 8.51 -9.14
C ASP A 136 -10.58 9.54 -9.84
N ARG A 137 -9.28 9.56 -9.52
CA ARG A 137 -8.32 10.51 -10.06
C ARG A 137 -7.98 10.18 -11.50
N THR A 138 -7.67 11.23 -12.24
CA THR A 138 -7.16 11.13 -13.60
C THR A 138 -5.64 10.94 -13.60
N TYR A 139 -5.16 10.15 -14.56
CA TYR A 139 -3.75 9.86 -14.75
C TYR A 139 -3.44 9.76 -16.24
N ASP A 140 -2.21 10.09 -16.63
CA ASP A 140 -1.78 9.93 -18.01
C ASP A 140 -1.71 8.46 -18.43
N PHE A 141 -2.14 8.18 -19.65
CA PHE A 141 -2.13 6.88 -20.28
C PHE A 141 -1.64 6.96 -21.75
N PRO A 142 -0.59 6.22 -22.13
CA PRO A 142 0.24 5.38 -21.28
C PRO A 142 1.04 6.23 -20.27
N PRO A 143 1.32 5.70 -19.06
CA PRO A 143 2.04 6.45 -18.05
C PRO A 143 3.49 6.70 -18.49
N SER A 144 4.04 7.85 -18.10
CA SER A 144 5.48 8.12 -18.19
C SER A 144 6.27 7.21 -17.23
N SER A 145 7.61 7.22 -17.30
CA SER A 145 8.45 6.36 -16.44
C SER A 145 8.25 6.57 -14.93
N TYR A 146 7.80 7.76 -14.53
CA TYR A 146 7.38 8.11 -13.17
C TYR A 146 5.88 8.44 -13.09
N GLY A 147 5.09 7.95 -14.04
CA GLY A 147 3.63 8.03 -14.04
C GLY A 147 3.03 7.04 -13.05
N VAL A 148 1.70 7.08 -12.90
CA VAL A 148 0.97 6.13 -12.06
C VAL A 148 0.17 5.23 -12.99
N LEU A 149 0.42 3.93 -12.92
CA LEU A 149 -0.40 2.94 -13.62
C LEU A 149 -1.76 2.78 -12.92
N VAL A 150 -2.80 2.55 -13.69
CA VAL A 150 -4.14 2.23 -13.17
C VAL A 150 -4.58 0.89 -13.75
N ALA A 151 -4.71 -0.10 -12.90
CA ALA A 151 -5.19 -1.43 -13.26
C ALA A 151 -6.71 -1.43 -13.46
N ALA A 152 -7.18 -2.23 -14.41
CA ALA A 152 -8.60 -2.57 -14.49
C ALA A 152 -8.98 -3.46 -13.31
N LEU A 153 -10.14 -3.20 -12.69
CA LEU A 153 -10.68 -4.05 -11.62
C LEU A 153 -10.82 -5.53 -12.04
N SER A 154 -11.02 -5.79 -13.34
CA SER A 154 -11.09 -7.15 -13.90
C SER A 154 -9.73 -7.87 -13.99
N SER A 155 -8.66 -7.29 -13.44
CA SER A 155 -7.34 -7.91 -13.34
C SER A 155 -7.34 -8.97 -12.24
N ARG A 156 -6.71 -10.13 -12.50
CA ARG A 156 -6.64 -11.25 -11.55
C ARG A 156 -5.37 -11.28 -10.71
N GLY A 157 -4.35 -10.52 -11.09
CA GLY A 157 -3.04 -10.56 -10.43
C GLY A 157 -3.11 -9.89 -9.07
N PRO A 158 -2.14 -10.14 -8.17
CA PRO A 158 -2.22 -9.62 -6.81
C PRO A 158 -2.44 -8.09 -6.78
N LEU A 159 -1.97 -7.30 -7.75
CA LEU A 159 -2.08 -5.83 -7.80
C LEU A 159 -1.34 -5.11 -6.65
N ASN A 160 -1.21 -5.72 -5.46
CA ASN A 160 -0.38 -5.29 -4.34
C ASN A 160 -0.64 -3.85 -3.92
N GLY A 161 -1.89 -3.44 -3.94
CA GLY A 161 -2.30 -2.08 -3.63
C GLY A 161 -2.02 -1.08 -4.75
N ALA A 162 -1.72 -1.50 -5.98
CA ALA A 162 -1.67 -0.59 -7.13
C ALA A 162 -2.99 0.19 -7.29
N LYS A 163 -2.96 1.31 -8.03
CA LYS A 163 -4.20 2.03 -8.32
C LYS A 163 -5.07 1.20 -9.26
N CYS A 164 -6.37 1.21 -9.05
CA CYS A 164 -7.33 0.54 -9.92
C CYS A 164 -8.65 1.31 -10.04
N ARG A 165 -9.40 1.01 -11.09
CA ARG A 165 -10.78 1.47 -11.25
C ARG A 165 -11.60 0.53 -12.14
N PRO A 166 -12.94 0.54 -12.03
CA PRO A 166 -13.82 -0.11 -13.00
C PRO A 166 -13.68 0.61 -14.33
N CYS A 167 -13.36 -0.13 -15.38
CA CYS A 167 -13.16 0.42 -16.71
C CYS A 167 -13.25 -0.68 -17.77
N THR A 168 -13.48 -0.25 -19.00
CA THR A 168 -13.19 -1.04 -20.19
C THR A 168 -11.67 -1.17 -20.32
N VAL A 169 -11.20 -2.40 -20.53
CA VAL A 169 -9.77 -2.69 -20.60
C VAL A 169 -9.15 -2.01 -21.82
N ALA A 170 -8.29 -1.01 -21.57
CA ALA A 170 -7.59 -0.29 -22.62
C ALA A 170 -6.33 -1.02 -23.11
N CYS A 171 -5.70 -1.80 -22.22
CA CYS A 171 -4.43 -2.45 -22.50
C CYS A 171 -4.29 -3.78 -21.77
N SER A 172 -3.92 -4.82 -22.52
CA SER A 172 -3.74 -6.20 -22.04
C SER A 172 -2.59 -6.89 -22.78
N GLY A 173 -2.09 -8.00 -22.24
CA GLY A 173 -1.04 -8.79 -22.88
C GLY A 173 0.25 -8.00 -23.15
N SER A 174 0.71 -8.00 -24.41
CA SER A 174 1.96 -7.34 -24.81
C SER A 174 1.97 -5.83 -24.55
N CYS A 175 0.82 -5.16 -24.62
CA CYS A 175 0.71 -3.74 -24.29
C CYS A 175 1.09 -3.48 -22.82
N VAL A 176 0.66 -4.35 -21.89
CA VAL A 176 1.01 -4.23 -20.46
C VAL A 176 2.51 -4.43 -20.28
N ALA A 177 3.10 -5.40 -20.97
CA ALA A 177 4.55 -5.61 -20.92
C ALA A 177 5.34 -4.39 -21.37
N GLU A 178 4.88 -3.68 -22.41
CA GLU A 178 5.50 -2.44 -22.88
C GLU A 178 5.40 -1.32 -21.85
N VAL A 179 4.22 -1.11 -21.26
CA VAL A 179 4.00 -0.10 -20.21
C VAL A 179 4.85 -0.41 -18.97
N MET A 180 4.82 -1.65 -18.49
CA MET A 180 5.55 -2.09 -17.31
C MET A 180 7.06 -2.07 -17.50
N GLY A 181 7.55 -2.29 -18.73
CA GLY A 181 8.96 -2.18 -19.07
C GLY A 181 9.51 -0.74 -19.02
N LYS A 182 8.64 0.28 -19.15
CA LYS A 182 9.00 1.69 -19.09
C LYS A 182 8.93 2.27 -17.67
N LEU A 183 8.13 1.66 -16.80
CA LEU A 183 7.88 2.17 -15.45
C LEU A 183 9.05 1.92 -14.50
N ASN A 184 9.34 2.92 -13.67
CA ASN A 184 10.35 2.81 -12.63
C ASN A 184 9.89 1.83 -11.53
N ARG A 185 10.71 0.80 -11.27
CA ARG A 185 10.43 -0.22 -10.24
C ARG A 185 10.24 0.33 -8.82
N GLY A 186 10.89 1.45 -8.51
CA GLY A 186 10.78 2.15 -7.24
C GLY A 186 9.75 3.28 -7.24
N TRP A 187 8.73 3.21 -8.11
CA TRP A 187 7.64 4.18 -8.16
C TRP A 187 6.28 3.46 -8.10
N SER A 188 5.50 3.47 -9.18
CA SER A 188 4.17 2.85 -9.22
C SER A 188 4.16 1.40 -9.68
N TRP A 189 5.33 0.85 -10.02
CA TRP A 189 5.45 -0.50 -10.55
C TRP A 189 4.93 -1.53 -9.54
N THR A 190 4.22 -2.55 -10.01
CA THR A 190 3.73 -3.67 -9.19
C THR A 190 3.96 -4.98 -9.95
N GLU A 191 3.93 -6.09 -9.22
CA GLU A 191 4.01 -7.42 -9.83
C GLU A 191 2.85 -7.64 -10.81
N TRP A 192 3.20 -8.02 -12.04
CA TRP A 192 2.26 -8.20 -13.16
C TRP A 192 2.51 -9.50 -13.94
N GLU A 193 3.40 -10.36 -13.41
CA GLU A 193 3.76 -11.62 -14.04
C GLU A 193 2.53 -12.52 -14.27
N ASN A 194 2.65 -13.44 -15.21
CA ASN A 194 1.60 -14.35 -15.67
C ASN A 194 0.46 -13.71 -16.50
N GLY A 195 0.63 -12.46 -16.97
CA GLY A 195 -0.33 -11.84 -17.92
C GLY A 195 -1.72 -11.57 -17.32
N THR A 196 -1.80 -11.55 -15.99
CA THR A 196 -3.06 -11.41 -15.24
C THR A 196 -3.50 -9.96 -15.07
N MET A 197 -2.59 -9.01 -15.32
CA MET A 197 -2.84 -7.58 -15.22
C MET A 197 -3.42 -7.02 -16.51
N LYS A 198 -4.41 -6.14 -16.35
CA LYS A 198 -5.00 -5.32 -17.41
C LYS A 198 -5.00 -3.87 -16.94
N LEU A 199 -4.90 -2.92 -17.86
CA LEU A 199 -4.83 -1.50 -17.52
C LEU A 199 -6.06 -0.74 -18.03
N CYS A 200 -6.47 0.26 -17.25
CA CYS A 200 -7.43 1.27 -17.65
C CYS A 200 -6.72 2.43 -18.35
N ASP A 201 -7.43 3.05 -19.29
CA ASP A 201 -7.11 4.43 -19.66
C ASP A 201 -7.55 5.33 -18.51
N ALA A 202 -6.55 5.98 -17.88
CA ALA A 202 -6.59 6.90 -16.76
C ALA A 202 -7.24 8.28 -16.98
N HIS A 203 -7.36 8.72 -18.24
CA HIS A 203 -7.32 10.16 -18.55
C HIS A 203 -8.58 10.94 -18.16
N GLY A 204 -9.74 10.28 -18.23
CA GLY A 204 -11.04 10.88 -17.92
C GLY A 204 -11.66 10.38 -16.61
N ASP A 205 -12.89 10.83 -16.37
CA ASP A 205 -13.75 10.35 -15.30
C ASP A 205 -14.06 8.84 -15.45
N TRP A 206 -14.75 8.26 -14.47
CA TRP A 206 -15.23 6.89 -14.57
C TRP A 206 -16.23 6.76 -15.73
N GLU A 207 -16.15 5.63 -16.45
CA GLU A 207 -17.00 5.35 -17.60
C GLU A 207 -18.48 5.23 -17.20
N GLU A 208 -19.38 5.62 -18.09
CA GLU A 208 -20.82 5.40 -17.87
C GLU A 208 -21.11 3.90 -17.72
N GLY A 209 -21.79 3.50 -16.64
CA GLY A 209 -22.10 2.11 -16.34
C GLY A 209 -20.97 1.34 -15.65
N TRP A 210 -19.97 2.03 -15.10
CA TRP A 210 -18.89 1.44 -14.31
C TRP A 210 -19.40 0.56 -13.15
N GLU A 211 -20.60 0.84 -12.64
CA GLU A 211 -21.25 0.09 -11.56
C GLU A 211 -21.38 -1.39 -11.93
N LYS A 212 -21.67 -1.70 -13.19
CA LYS A 212 -21.81 -3.07 -13.70
C LYS A 212 -20.50 -3.85 -13.76
N ILE A 213 -19.36 -3.14 -13.67
CA ILE A 213 -18.01 -3.74 -13.64
C ILE A 213 -17.54 -3.86 -12.19
N PHE A 214 -18.04 -2.98 -11.32
CA PHE A 214 -17.70 -2.94 -9.91
C PHE A 214 -18.44 -4.02 -9.10
N ASP A 215 -19.74 -4.20 -9.37
CA ASP A 215 -20.60 -5.23 -8.76
C ASP A 215 -20.33 -6.63 -9.32
#